data_AF-A0A0T5ZJB4-F1
#
_entry.id   AF-A0A0T5ZJB4-F1
#
_cell.length_a   1.000
_cell.length_b   1.000
_cell.length_c   1.000
_cell.angle_alpha   90.00
_cell.angle_beta   90.00
_cell.angle_gamma   90.00
#
_symmetry.space_group_name_H-M   'P 1'
#
loop_
_entity.id
_entity.type
_entity.pdbx_description
1 polymer ?
#
loop_
_entity_poly.entity_id
_entity_poly.type
_entity_poly.pdbx_seq_one_letter_code
_entity_poly.pdbx_strand_id
1 'polypeptide(L)' 'MSHLVNEILLRLAKAGVAALLGAGVYLVATVQFGASGSVELALLCWLSGAAFILLVQEGPI' A
#
# COMPACT_ATOMS: atom_id res chain seq x y z
N MET A 1 9.63 24.97 -12.01
CA MET A 1 10.12 23.57 -11.92
C MET A 1 9.89 22.93 -10.55
N SER A 2 10.07 23.66 -9.43
CA SER A 2 9.84 23.14 -8.07
C SER A 2 8.41 22.58 -7.83
N HIS A 3 7.38 23.19 -8.43
CA HIS A 3 6.00 22.71 -8.32
C HIS A 3 5.79 21.29 -8.88
N LEU A 4 6.32 21.01 -10.08
CA LEU A 4 6.23 19.69 -10.71
C LEU A 4 6.92 18.61 -9.89
N VAL A 5 8.11 18.91 -9.36
CA VAL A 5 8.85 17.99 -8.49
C VAL A 5 8.05 17.67 -7.23
N ASN A 6 7.41 18.68 -6.62
CA ASN A 6 6.64 18.50 -5.40
C ASN A 6 5.38 17.64 -5.63
N GLU A 7 4.69 17.84 -6.75
CA GLU A 7 3.57 16.97 -7.14
C GLU A 7 4.00 15.51 -7.35
N ILE A 8 5.13 15.28 -8.02
CA ILE A 8 5.66 13.94 -8.26
C ILE A 8 6.01 13.28 -6.93
N LEU A 9 6.69 14.01 -6.03
CA LEU A 9 7.02 13.52 -4.69
C LEU A 9 5.76 13.17 -3.88
N LEU A 10 4.71 13.99 -3.96
CA LEU A 10 3.44 13.70 -3.29
C LEU A 10 2.78 12.42 -3.81
N ARG A 11 2.77 12.22 -5.13
CA ARG A 11 2.23 10.98 -5.74
C ARG A 11 3.05 9.76 -5.34
N LEU A 12 4.38 9.89 -5.32
CA LEU A 12 5.28 8.81 -4.91
C LEU A 12 5.14 8.50 -3.41
N ALA A 13 4.93 9.52 -2.57
CA ALA A 13 4.68 9.33 -1.14
C ALA A 13 3.41 8.52 -0.90
N LYS A 14 2.32 8.77 -1.65
CA LYS A 14 1.10 7.93 -1.57
C LYS A 14 1.38 6.46 -1.90
N ALA A 15 2.16 6.19 -2.96
CA ALA A 15 2.57 4.83 -3.31
C ALA A 15 3.46 4.19 -2.22
N GLY A 16 4.36 4.96 -1.62
CA GLY A 16 5.19 4.52 -0.50
C GLY A 16 4.37 4.18 0.75
N VAL A 17 3.36 4.97 1.09
CA VAL A 17 2.44 4.68 2.20
C VAL A 17 1.64 3.40 1.92
N ALA A 18 1.18 3.20 0.68
CA ALA A 18 0.54 1.94 0.27
C ALA A 18 1.47 0.74 0.46
N ALA A 19 2.76 0.89 0.12
CA ALA A 19 3.80 -0.12 0.33
C ALA A 19 3.95 -0.48 1.81
N LEU A 20 4.01 0.52 2.70
CA LEU A 20 4.14 0.29 4.14
C LEU A 20 2.90 -0.40 4.73
N LEU A 21 1.69 0.04 4.35
CA LEU A 21 0.45 -0.60 4.79
C LEU A 21 0.37 -2.04 4.31
N GLY A 22 0.64 -2.29 3.03
CA GLY A 22 0.63 -3.63 2.47
C GLY A 22 1.67 -4.55 3.10
N ALA A 23 2.88 -4.04 3.37
CA ALA A 23 3.91 -4.77 4.10
C ALA A 23 3.45 -5.14 5.52
N GLY A 24 2.78 -4.22 6.22
CA GLY A 24 2.18 -4.50 7.53
C GLY A 24 1.16 -5.64 7.48
N VAL A 25 0.25 -5.61 6.50
CA VAL A 25 -0.75 -6.68 6.29
C VAL A 25 -0.06 -8.01 5.94
N TYR A 26 0.97 -7.98 5.09
CA TYR A 26 1.74 -9.18 4.72
C TYR A 26 2.47 -9.79 5.93
N LEU A 27 3.08 -8.96 6.78
CA LEU A 27 3.72 -9.42 8.02
C LEU A 27 2.70 -10.06 8.96
N VAL A 28 1.53 -9.45 9.13
CA VAL A 28 0.46 -10.03 9.94
C VAL A 28 -0.01 -11.37 9.35
N ALA A 29 -0.21 -11.45 8.02
CA ALA A 29 -0.64 -12.68 7.35
C ALA A 29 0.38 -13.82 7.51
N THR A 30 1.66 -13.53 7.34
CA THR A 30 2.72 -14.54 7.38
C THR A 30 3.14 -14.92 8.81
N VAL A 31 3.31 -13.93 9.70
CA VAL A 31 3.78 -14.16 11.07
C VAL A 31 2.65 -14.59 11.99
N GLN A 32 1.52 -13.86 11.99
CA GLN A 32 0.47 -14.09 12.97
C GLN A 32 -0.53 -15.18 12.55
N PHE A 33 -0.81 -15.27 11.25
CA PHE A 33 -1.75 -16.25 10.69
C PHE A 33 -1.06 -17.46 10.04
N GLY A 34 0.27 -17.48 9.98
CA GLY A 34 1.05 -18.62 9.46
C GLY A 34 0.86 -18.88 7.96
N ALA A 35 0.42 -17.88 7.18
CA ALA A 35 0.34 -18.02 5.74
C ALA A 35 1.74 -18.22 5.14
N SER A 36 1.84 -19.09 4.14
CA SER A 36 3.10 -19.27 3.41
C SER A 36 3.49 -17.97 2.73
N GLY A 37 4.71 -17.49 2.98
CA GLY A 37 5.23 -16.29 2.34
C GLY A 37 5.40 -16.51 0.85
N SER A 38 4.74 -15.68 0.03
CA SER A 38 4.84 -15.72 -1.42
C SER A 38 4.81 -14.31 -2.01
N VAL A 39 5.36 -14.17 -3.23
CA VAL A 39 5.37 -12.89 -3.94
C VAL A 39 3.94 -12.48 -4.31
N GLU A 40 3.09 -13.44 -4.69
CA GLU A 40 1.69 -13.17 -5.00
C GLU A 40 0.95 -12.62 -3.78
N LEU A 41 1.17 -13.21 -2.59
CA LEU A 41 0.58 -12.72 -1.35
C LEU A 41 1.07 -11.30 -1.01
N ALA A 42 2.36 -11.03 -1.17
CA ALA A 42 2.92 -9.70 -0.95
C ALA A 42 2.29 -8.64 -1.88
N LEU A 43 2.11 -8.98 -3.15
CA LEU A 43 1.46 -8.11 -4.13
C LEU A 43 -0.03 -7.88 -3.81
N LEU A 44 -0.75 -8.93 -3.38
CA LEU A 44 -2.15 -8.80 -2.96
C LEU A 44 -2.29 -7.93 -1.71
N CYS A 45 -1.41 -8.09 -0.72
CA CYS A 45 -1.40 -7.24 0.47
C CYS A 45 -1.08 -5.78 0.11
N TRP A 46 -0.16 -5.55 -0.82
CA TRP A 46 0.13 -4.23 -1.37
C TRP A 46 -1.08 -3.60 -2.06
N LEU A 47 -1.74 -4.35 -2.95
CA LEU A 47 -2.91 -3.89 -3.68
C LEU A 47 -4.08 -3.57 -2.73
N SER A 48 -4.25 -4.38 -1.68
CA SER A 48 -5.23 -4.14 -0.61
C SER A 48 -4.93 -2.85 0.16
N GLY A 49 -3.66 -2.61 0.52
CA GLY A 49 -3.23 -1.35 1.14
C GLY A 49 -3.48 -0.13 0.24
N ALA A 50 -3.24 -0.26 -1.07
CA ALA A 50 -3.55 0.79 -2.04
C ALA A 50 -5.06 1.05 -2.17
N ALA A 51 -5.86 -0.01 -2.26
CA ALA A 51 -7.32 0.09 -2.32
C ALA A 51 -7.91 0.75 -1.05
N PHE A 52 -7.35 0.45 0.12
CA PHE A 52 -7.73 1.11 1.38
C PHE A 52 -7.45 2.62 1.34
N ILE A 53 -6.30 3.03 0.82
CA ILE A 53 -5.97 4.46 0.69
C ILE A 53 -6.97 5.16 -0.25
N LEU A 54 -7.35 4.54 -1.36
CA LEU A 54 -8.36 5.07 -2.28
C LEU A 54 -9.72 5.16 -1.58
N LEU A 55 -10.14 4.13 -0.85
CA LEU A 55 -11.39 4.12 -0.09
C LEU A 55 -11.44 5.26 0.94
N VAL A 56 -10.34 5.55 1.62
CA VAL A 56 -10.27 6.65 2.60
C VAL A 56 -10.27 8.02 1.91
N GLN A 57 -9.67 8.14 0.73
CA GLN A 57 -9.58 9.41 0.00
C GLN A 57 -10.87 9.77 -0.73
N GLU A 58 -11.47 8.80 -1.41
CA GLU A 58 -12.62 9.02 -2.30
C GLU A 58 -13.95 8.69 -1.61
N GLY A 59 -13.91 7.88 -0.55
CA GLY A 59 -15.10 7.34 0.10
C GLY A 59 -15.54 6.01 -0.51
N PRO A 60 -16.54 5.36 0.09
CA PRO A 60 -17.04 4.06 -0.37
C PRO A 60 -17.91 4.14 -1.64
N ILE A 61 -18.21 5.35 -2.14
CA ILE A 61 -19.07 5.65 -3.31
C ILE A 61 -18.60 6.90 -4.05
#